data_AF-A0A2E2RKU9-F1
#
_entry.id   AF-A0A2E2RKU9-F1
#
_cell.length_a   1.000
_cell.length_b   1.000
_cell.length_c   1.000
_cell.angle_alpha   90.00
_cell.angle_beta   90.00
_cell.angle_gamma   90.00
#
_symmetry.space_group_name_H-M   'P 1'
#
loop_
_entity.id
_entity.type
_entity.pdbx_description
1 polymer ?
#
loop_
_entity_poly.entity_id
_entity_poly.type
_entity_poly.pdbx_seq_one_letter_code
_entity_poly.pdbx_strand_id
1 'polypeptide(L)'
;MKIKEKPTIFIHGFNNTFKDAVLRAAQIGYDLGLGQGIGLFSWPSQGSVLKYSADETVADASKYALADYLEEFVKESNQNSINIIAHSMGCRCLLSAIEILANGRKKIIKSINQIILAAADVDASIMPRLGVHAVSHVKRTTSYISDRDKALIISGWLHSFPRVGVTPPTFILKGMDTILVNDLDLGDFSHGYVGSSRTIISNMFDLLKSNTPPEERHAIESVSVGAQNFWKIRN
;
A
#
# COMPACT_ATOMS: atom_id res chain seq x y z
N MET A 1 20.61 -11.32 -11.14
CA MET A 1 20.97 -11.75 -9.77
C MET A 1 19.72 -11.65 -8.91
N LYS A 2 19.13 -12.76 -8.48
CA LYS A 2 17.92 -12.76 -7.64
C LYS A 2 18.35 -12.35 -6.22
N ILE A 3 18.04 -11.13 -5.82
CA ILE A 3 18.33 -10.64 -4.48
C ILE A 3 17.41 -11.38 -3.51
N LYS A 4 17.96 -11.94 -2.42
CA LYS A 4 17.17 -12.62 -1.39
C LYS A 4 16.54 -11.54 -0.50
N GLU A 5 15.51 -10.88 -1.02
CA GLU A 5 14.82 -9.80 -0.32
C GLU A 5 13.90 -10.36 0.77
N LYS A 6 13.41 -9.49 1.65
CA LYS A 6 12.39 -9.88 2.62
C LYS A 6 11.15 -10.35 1.87
N PRO A 7 10.49 -11.43 2.31
CA PRO A 7 9.22 -11.82 1.73
C PRO A 7 8.25 -10.64 1.68
N THR A 8 7.62 -10.43 0.52
CA THR A 8 6.65 -9.35 0.32
C THR A 8 5.27 -9.94 0.19
N ILE A 9 4.30 -9.34 0.88
CA ILE A 9 2.89 -9.70 0.81
C ILE A 9 2.14 -8.60 0.07
N PHE A 10 1.34 -8.98 -0.91
CA PHE A 10 0.41 -8.10 -1.60
C PHE A 10 -1.01 -8.26 -1.04
N ILE A 11 -1.71 -7.13 -0.88
CA ILE A 11 -3.12 -7.06 -0.46
C ILE A 11 -3.88 -6.24 -1.50
N HIS A 12 -4.80 -6.88 -2.21
CA HIS A 12 -5.55 -6.25 -3.29
C HIS A 12 -6.63 -5.28 -2.78
N GLY A 13 -7.11 -4.42 -3.68
CA GLY A 13 -8.22 -3.49 -3.44
C GLY A 13 -9.59 -4.08 -3.79
N PHE A 14 -10.61 -3.23 -3.79
CA PHE A 14 -11.99 -3.60 -4.16
C PHE A 14 -12.09 -4.07 -5.62
N ASN A 15 -13.23 -4.67 -5.98
CA ASN A 15 -13.54 -5.12 -7.34
C ASN A 15 -12.51 -6.10 -7.94
N ASN A 16 -11.98 -7.03 -7.15
CA ASN A 16 -11.07 -8.08 -7.65
C ASN A 16 -11.62 -9.46 -7.32
N THR A 17 -11.69 -10.35 -8.32
CA THR A 17 -11.86 -11.78 -8.04
C THR A 17 -10.56 -12.37 -7.49
N PHE A 18 -10.62 -13.56 -6.89
CA PHE A 18 -9.40 -14.26 -6.46
C PHE A 18 -8.40 -14.46 -7.63
N LYS A 19 -8.91 -14.79 -8.82
CA LYS A 19 -8.08 -14.95 -10.02
C LYS A 19 -7.37 -13.65 -10.39
N ASP A 20 -8.09 -12.52 -10.36
CA ASP A 20 -7.50 -11.21 -10.66
C ASP A 20 -6.43 -10.83 -9.63
N ALA A 21 -6.70 -11.08 -8.35
CA ALA A 21 -5.76 -10.84 -7.26
C ALA A 21 -4.46 -11.66 -7.42
N VAL A 22 -4.57 -12.94 -7.81
CA VAL A 22 -3.41 -13.82 -8.07
C VAL A 22 -2.60 -13.31 -9.26
N LEU A 23 -3.25 -13.00 -10.39
CA LEU A 23 -2.57 -12.48 -11.58
C LEU A 23 -1.88 -11.15 -11.29
N ARG A 24 -2.55 -10.26 -10.55
CA ARG A 24 -1.99 -8.99 -10.11
C ARG A 24 -0.75 -9.18 -9.25
N ALA A 25 -0.83 -10.03 -8.24
CA ALA A 25 0.30 -10.31 -7.35
C ALA A 25 1.49 -10.80 -8.18
N ALA A 26 1.28 -11.79 -9.05
CA ALA A 26 2.33 -12.33 -9.92
C ALA A 26 2.99 -11.24 -10.79
N GLN A 27 2.20 -10.36 -11.40
CA GLN A 27 2.71 -9.25 -12.21
C GLN A 27 3.57 -8.28 -11.37
N ILE A 28 3.07 -7.85 -10.21
CA ILE A 28 3.82 -6.96 -9.28
C ILE A 28 5.14 -7.60 -8.85
N GLY A 29 5.09 -8.89 -8.48
CA GLY A 29 6.29 -9.62 -8.07
C GLY A 29 7.32 -9.74 -9.20
N TYR A 30 6.85 -9.94 -10.43
CA TYR A 30 7.71 -9.98 -11.62
C TYR A 30 8.34 -8.61 -11.90
N ASP A 31 7.55 -7.54 -11.91
CA ASP A 31 8.02 -6.18 -12.23
C ASP A 31 9.02 -5.66 -11.19
N LEU A 32 8.82 -5.99 -9.92
CA LEU A 32 9.75 -5.66 -8.83
C LEU A 32 10.97 -6.60 -8.78
N GLY A 33 11.02 -7.63 -9.61
CA GLY A 33 12.14 -8.58 -9.64
C GLY A 33 12.26 -9.45 -8.37
N LEU A 34 11.14 -9.70 -7.67
CA LEU A 34 11.11 -10.49 -6.43
C LEU A 34 11.41 -11.97 -6.73
N GLY A 35 12.70 -12.34 -6.66
CA GLY A 35 13.19 -13.64 -7.09
C GLY A 35 12.62 -14.85 -6.31
N GLN A 36 12.11 -14.61 -5.10
CA GLN A 36 11.45 -15.58 -4.22
C GLN A 36 9.92 -15.67 -4.42
N GLY A 37 9.34 -14.88 -5.32
CA GLY A 37 7.90 -14.74 -5.45
C GLY A 37 7.31 -13.76 -4.44
N ILE A 38 5.99 -13.65 -4.44
CA ILE A 38 5.21 -12.69 -3.63
C ILE A 38 4.04 -13.43 -2.98
N GLY A 39 3.81 -13.17 -1.69
CA GLY A 39 2.63 -13.65 -0.99
C GLY A 39 1.41 -12.82 -1.37
N LEU A 40 0.22 -13.42 -1.31
CA LEU A 40 -1.05 -12.72 -1.54
C LEU A 40 -1.96 -12.98 -0.35
N PHE A 41 -2.52 -11.91 0.23
CA PHE A 41 -3.73 -12.01 1.03
C PHE A 41 -4.92 -11.57 0.18
N SER A 42 -5.85 -12.50 -0.04
CA SER A 42 -7.09 -12.21 -0.76
C SER A 42 -8.27 -12.23 0.20
N TRP A 43 -9.00 -11.12 0.22
CA TRP A 43 -10.26 -10.98 0.96
C TRP A 43 -11.42 -11.07 -0.03
N PRO A 44 -12.64 -11.45 0.40
CA PRO A 44 -13.74 -11.78 -0.52
C PRO A 44 -14.41 -10.53 -1.12
N SER A 45 -13.65 -9.74 -1.87
CA SER A 45 -14.19 -8.67 -2.72
C SER A 45 -15.10 -9.28 -3.78
N GLN A 46 -16.28 -8.70 -3.97
CA GLN A 46 -17.31 -9.29 -4.83
C GLN A 46 -17.09 -9.02 -6.33
N GLY A 47 -15.94 -8.45 -6.73
CA GLY A 47 -15.64 -8.20 -8.15
C GLY A 47 -16.68 -7.32 -8.85
N SER A 48 -17.38 -6.46 -8.09
CA SER A 48 -18.41 -5.58 -8.62
C SER A 48 -18.47 -4.24 -7.90
N VAL A 49 -18.47 -3.15 -8.67
CA VAL A 49 -18.60 -1.76 -8.19
C VAL A 49 -19.94 -1.52 -7.48
N LEU A 50 -21.02 -2.21 -7.88
CA LEU A 50 -22.36 -2.05 -7.29
C LEU A 50 -22.48 -2.58 -5.85
N LYS A 51 -21.45 -3.28 -5.37
CA LYS A 51 -21.43 -3.95 -4.05
C LYS A 51 -20.41 -3.35 -3.11
N TYR A 52 -19.95 -2.14 -3.40
CA TYR A 52 -18.89 -1.48 -2.66
C TYR A 52 -19.15 -1.41 -1.13
N SER A 53 -20.38 -1.10 -0.68
CA SER A 53 -20.70 -1.08 0.76
C SER A 53 -20.63 -2.46 1.42
N ALA A 54 -20.97 -3.50 0.67
CA ALA A 54 -20.76 -4.89 1.11
C ALA A 54 -19.26 -5.21 1.16
N ASP A 55 -18.47 -4.76 0.17
CA ASP A 55 -17.01 -4.91 0.16
C ASP A 55 -16.36 -4.14 1.33
N GLU A 56 -16.85 -2.96 1.73
CA GLU A 56 -16.36 -2.27 2.92
C GLU A 56 -16.56 -3.09 4.20
N THR A 57 -17.75 -3.69 4.34
CA THR A 57 -18.09 -4.53 5.50
C THR A 57 -17.23 -5.78 5.53
N VAL A 58 -17.03 -6.41 4.37
CA VAL A 58 -16.21 -7.60 4.23
C VAL A 58 -14.73 -7.30 4.44
N ALA A 59 -14.22 -6.19 3.92
CA ALA A 59 -12.85 -5.74 4.15
C ALA A 59 -12.59 -5.44 5.63
N ASP A 60 -13.54 -4.78 6.31
CA ASP A 60 -13.44 -4.54 7.76
C ASP A 60 -13.47 -5.86 8.55
N ALA A 61 -14.34 -6.81 8.19
CA ALA A 61 -14.36 -8.13 8.83
C ALA A 61 -13.06 -8.93 8.59
N SER A 62 -12.43 -8.76 7.42
CA SER A 62 -11.21 -9.46 7.02
C SER A 62 -9.96 -9.03 7.80
N LYS A 63 -10.01 -7.93 8.56
CA LYS A 63 -8.86 -7.43 9.35
C LYS A 63 -8.33 -8.45 10.36
N TYR A 64 -9.21 -9.27 10.94
CA TYR A 64 -8.81 -10.30 11.92
C TYR A 64 -8.06 -11.43 11.23
N ALA A 65 -8.62 -11.95 10.13
CA ALA A 65 -7.96 -12.97 9.32
C ALA A 65 -6.62 -12.48 8.75
N LEU A 66 -6.55 -11.20 8.35
CA LEU A 66 -5.29 -10.61 7.90
C LEU A 66 -4.27 -10.52 9.05
N ALA A 67 -4.68 -10.11 10.25
CA ALA A 67 -3.77 -10.08 11.40
C ALA A 67 -3.22 -11.47 11.75
N ASP A 68 -4.07 -12.50 11.72
CA ASP A 68 -3.68 -13.90 11.93
C ASP A 68 -2.73 -14.39 10.84
N TYR A 69 -3.06 -14.13 9.58
CA TYR A 69 -2.20 -14.47 8.44
C TYR A 69 -0.82 -13.79 8.53
N LEU A 70 -0.75 -12.50 8.86
CA LEU A 70 0.53 -11.79 9.01
C LEU A 70 1.36 -12.37 10.16
N GLU A 71 0.73 -12.76 11.26
CA GLU A 71 1.42 -13.41 12.38
C GLU A 71 1.99 -14.77 11.98
N GLU A 72 1.19 -15.63 11.35
CA GLU A 72 1.61 -16.94 10.89
C GLU A 72 2.73 -16.83 9.85
N PHE A 73 2.55 -15.96 8.85
CA PHE A 73 3.53 -15.73 7.80
C PHE A 73 4.87 -15.24 8.37
N VAL A 74 4.86 -14.33 9.35
CA VAL A 74 6.10 -13.88 10.01
C VAL A 74 6.78 -15.02 10.75
N LYS A 75 6.01 -15.84 11.49
CA LYS A 75 6.54 -16.99 12.27
C LYS A 75 7.14 -18.07 11.38
N GLU A 76 6.56 -18.30 10.20
CA GLU A 76 7.06 -19.29 9.24
C GLU A 76 8.17 -18.73 8.33
N SER A 77 8.29 -17.40 8.23
CA SER A 77 9.34 -16.78 7.42
C SER A 77 10.73 -16.99 8.04
N ASN A 78 11.65 -17.57 7.27
CA ASN A 78 13.05 -17.74 7.69
C ASN A 78 13.78 -16.43 8.03
N GLN A 79 13.24 -15.28 7.60
CA GLN A 79 13.85 -13.96 7.81
C GLN A 79 13.27 -13.21 9.02
N ASN A 80 12.21 -13.74 9.67
CA ASN A 80 11.48 -13.08 10.76
C ASN A 80 11.09 -11.62 10.45
N SER A 81 10.95 -11.27 9.18
CA SER A 81 10.69 -9.92 8.72
C SER A 81 10.09 -9.91 7.32
N ILE A 82 9.09 -9.06 7.12
CA ILE A 82 8.30 -9.01 5.88
C ILE A 82 8.12 -7.58 5.37
N ASN A 83 7.84 -7.44 4.08
CA ASN A 83 7.33 -6.23 3.46
C ASN A 83 5.85 -6.43 3.10
N ILE A 84 5.08 -5.35 3.07
CA ILE A 84 3.66 -5.40 2.71
C ILE A 84 3.37 -4.28 1.70
N ILE A 85 2.67 -4.64 0.62
CA ILE A 85 2.11 -3.71 -0.37
C ILE A 85 0.60 -3.88 -0.33
N ALA A 86 -0.12 -2.81 0.01
CA ALA A 86 -1.58 -2.79 -0.05
C ALA A 86 -2.06 -1.77 -1.07
N HIS A 87 -3.17 -2.08 -1.75
CA HIS A 87 -3.76 -1.21 -2.75
C HIS A 87 -5.20 -0.82 -2.39
N SER A 88 -5.55 0.46 -2.58
CA SER A 88 -6.91 0.98 -2.46
C SER A 88 -7.59 0.55 -1.15
N MET A 89 -8.75 -0.12 -1.20
CA MET A 89 -9.48 -0.60 -0.02
C MET A 89 -8.69 -1.62 0.82
N GLY A 90 -7.74 -2.34 0.20
CA GLY A 90 -6.82 -3.23 0.91
C GLY A 90 -5.96 -2.49 1.95
N CYS A 91 -5.67 -1.19 1.73
CA CYS A 91 -4.97 -0.35 2.69
C CYS A 91 -5.77 -0.19 3.99
N ARG A 92 -7.09 -0.03 3.89
CA ARG A 92 -7.98 0.06 5.05
C ARG A 92 -7.94 -1.24 5.87
N CYS A 93 -8.10 -2.39 5.20
CA CYS A 93 -8.01 -3.70 5.83
C CYS A 93 -6.65 -3.90 6.53
N LEU A 94 -5.54 -3.57 5.84
CA LEU A 94 -4.20 -3.65 6.41
C LEU A 94 -4.06 -2.78 7.65
N LEU A 95 -4.42 -1.50 7.59
CA LEU A 95 -4.24 -0.59 8.73
C LEU A 95 -5.05 -1.03 9.95
N SER A 96 -6.26 -1.58 9.75
CA SER A 96 -7.04 -2.18 10.83
C SER A 96 -6.42 -3.47 11.39
N ALA A 97 -5.81 -4.31 10.55
CA ALA A 97 -5.05 -5.47 11.02
C ALA A 97 -3.80 -5.05 11.82
N ILE A 98 -3.12 -3.98 11.40
CA ILE A 98 -1.96 -3.41 12.10
C ILE A 98 -2.33 -2.90 13.49
N GLU A 99 -3.50 -2.28 13.66
CA GLU A 99 -4.02 -1.91 14.99
C GLU A 99 -4.19 -3.14 15.90
N ILE A 100 -4.77 -4.24 15.39
CA ILE A 100 -4.89 -5.51 16.12
C ILE A 100 -3.52 -6.04 16.54
N LEU A 101 -2.56 -6.08 15.60
CA LEU A 101 -1.19 -6.52 15.89
C LEU A 101 -0.50 -5.63 16.93
N ALA A 102 -0.70 -4.31 16.88
CA ALA A 102 -0.13 -3.36 17.82
C ALA A 102 -0.64 -3.59 19.26
N ASN A 103 -1.91 -3.97 19.40
CA ASN A 103 -2.60 -4.13 20.68
C ASN A 103 -2.40 -5.50 21.34
N GLY A 104 -1.91 -6.52 20.63
CA GLY A 104 -1.70 -7.86 21.21
C GLY A 104 -0.42 -8.59 20.79
N ARG A 105 0.22 -8.19 19.68
CA ARG A 105 1.25 -8.98 18.98
C ARG A 105 2.46 -8.12 18.61
N LYS A 106 2.96 -7.33 19.57
CA LYS A 106 4.03 -6.32 19.37
C LYS A 106 5.31 -6.86 18.71
N LYS A 107 5.65 -8.14 18.89
CA LYS A 107 6.81 -8.75 18.21
C LYS A 107 6.59 -8.86 16.71
N ILE A 108 5.37 -9.23 16.28
CA ILE A 108 5.00 -9.42 14.88
C ILE A 108 4.99 -8.09 14.13
N ILE A 109 4.33 -7.06 14.66
CA ILE A 109 4.29 -5.75 14.01
C ILE A 109 5.70 -5.13 13.86
N LYS A 110 6.59 -5.34 14.83
CA LYS A 110 7.99 -4.90 14.75
C LYS A 110 8.83 -5.67 13.72
N SER A 111 8.39 -6.85 13.31
CA SER A 111 8.99 -7.62 12.22
C SER A 111 8.61 -7.07 10.84
N ILE A 112 7.59 -6.21 10.75
CA ILE A 112 7.22 -5.57 9.48
C ILE A 112 8.26 -4.50 9.16
N ASN A 113 8.95 -4.70 8.04
CA ASN A 113 10.03 -3.84 7.59
C ASN A 113 9.49 -2.63 6.83
N GLN A 114 8.54 -2.85 5.93
CA GLN A 114 8.02 -1.79 5.08
C GLN A 114 6.52 -2.01 4.83
N ILE A 115 5.74 -0.95 4.94
CA ILE A 115 4.37 -0.89 4.44
C ILE A 115 4.32 0.13 3.31
N ILE A 116 3.85 -0.31 2.15
CA ILE A 116 3.51 0.54 1.01
C ILE A 116 1.99 0.57 0.89
N LEU A 117 1.40 1.77 1.01
CA LEU A 117 0.00 2.05 0.75
C LEU A 117 -0.12 2.69 -0.62
N ALA A 118 -0.68 2.00 -1.60
CA ALA A 118 -0.89 2.53 -2.95
C ALA A 118 -2.34 2.97 -3.13
N ALA A 119 -2.55 4.24 -3.53
CA ALA A 119 -3.87 4.82 -3.79
C ALA A 119 -4.87 4.54 -2.65
N ALA A 120 -4.43 4.71 -1.39
CA ALA A 120 -5.15 4.26 -0.21
C ALA A 120 -6.58 4.81 -0.12
N ASP A 121 -7.56 3.90 -0.19
CA ASP A 121 -8.97 4.22 0.01
C ASP A 121 -9.30 4.17 1.52
N VAL A 122 -8.77 5.16 2.21
CA VAL A 122 -8.90 5.35 3.66
C VAL A 122 -9.39 6.77 3.89
N ASP A 123 -10.40 6.92 4.75
CA ASP A 123 -10.91 8.26 5.09
C ASP A 123 -9.79 9.07 5.77
N ALA A 124 -9.56 10.30 5.31
CA ALA A 124 -8.56 11.18 5.90
C ALA A 124 -8.82 11.46 7.40
N SER A 125 -10.09 11.38 7.85
CA SER A 125 -10.47 11.56 9.25
C SER A 125 -10.13 10.37 10.15
N ILE A 126 -10.10 9.14 9.61
CA ILE A 126 -9.75 7.94 10.39
C ILE A 126 -8.25 7.62 10.35
N MET A 127 -7.56 8.05 9.29
CA MET A 127 -6.14 7.77 9.07
C MET A 127 -5.22 8.14 10.25
N PRO A 128 -5.41 9.26 10.98
CA PRO A 128 -4.60 9.55 12.17
C PRO A 128 -4.72 8.50 13.29
N ARG A 129 -5.86 7.80 13.40
CA ARG A 129 -6.07 6.75 14.40
C ARG A 129 -5.49 5.41 13.96
N LEU A 130 -5.67 5.05 12.70
CA LEU A 130 -5.18 3.75 12.20
C LEU A 130 -3.69 3.81 11.81
N GLY A 131 -3.29 4.85 11.09
CA GLY A 131 -1.94 5.04 10.58
C GLY A 131 -0.87 5.22 11.67
N VAL A 132 -1.25 5.72 12.86
CA VAL A 132 -0.31 5.89 13.98
C VAL A 132 0.36 4.58 14.38
N HIS A 133 -0.37 3.46 14.31
CA HIS A 133 0.18 2.14 14.65
C HIS A 133 1.22 1.68 13.63
N ALA A 134 1.01 1.96 12.34
CA ALA A 134 1.98 1.66 11.29
C ALA A 134 3.25 2.48 11.49
N VAL A 135 3.14 3.81 11.57
CA VAL A 135 4.33 4.70 11.68
C VAL A 135 5.09 4.54 13.00
N SER A 136 4.44 4.07 14.07
CA SER A 136 5.07 3.92 15.39
C SER A 136 5.74 2.57 15.63
N HIS A 137 5.42 1.55 14.82
CA HIS A 137 5.86 0.18 15.07
C HIS A 137 6.55 -0.48 13.89
N VAL A 138 6.24 -0.05 12.66
CA VAL A 138 6.85 -0.55 11.43
C VAL A 138 8.09 0.28 11.13
N LYS A 139 9.14 -0.33 10.58
CA LYS A 139 10.40 0.38 10.32
C LYS A 139 10.24 1.54 9.31
N ARG A 140 9.36 1.41 8.32
CA ARG A 140 8.97 2.51 7.42
C ARG A 140 7.53 2.31 6.95
N THR A 141 6.85 3.42 6.66
CA THR A 141 5.54 3.44 6.00
C THR A 141 5.57 4.48 4.89
N THR A 142 5.13 4.10 3.70
CA THR A 142 5.11 4.97 2.52
C THR A 142 3.72 4.93 1.87
N SER A 143 3.16 6.10 1.58
CA SER A 143 1.89 6.26 0.87
C SER A 143 2.13 6.87 -0.51
N TYR A 144 1.81 6.12 -1.56
CA TYR A 144 1.72 6.65 -2.92
C TYR A 144 0.31 7.15 -3.17
N ILE A 145 0.20 8.42 -3.55
CA ILE A 145 -1.06 9.13 -3.76
C ILE A 145 -1.15 9.63 -5.19
N SER A 146 -2.35 9.76 -5.72
CA SER A 146 -2.58 10.32 -7.06
C SER A 146 -3.45 11.56 -7.04
N ASP A 147 -3.37 12.33 -8.12
CA ASP A 147 -4.16 13.55 -8.31
C ASP A 147 -5.64 13.21 -8.59
N ARG A 148 -6.56 13.93 -7.95
CA ARG A 148 -8.02 13.76 -7.99
C ARG A 148 -8.55 13.85 -9.40
N ASP A 149 -8.08 14.80 -10.20
CA ASP A 149 -8.61 15.02 -11.55
C ASP A 149 -8.35 13.84 -12.49
N LYS A 150 -7.40 12.98 -12.10
CA LYS A 150 -7.01 11.81 -12.87
C LYS A 150 -7.49 10.51 -12.18
N ALA A 151 -7.50 10.48 -10.84
CA ALA A 151 -7.93 9.35 -10.00
C ALA A 151 -9.46 9.11 -9.96
N LEU A 152 -10.24 9.85 -10.77
CA LEU A 152 -11.71 9.74 -10.85
C LEU A 152 -12.18 8.30 -11.18
N ILE A 153 -11.33 7.46 -11.78
CA ILE A 153 -11.63 6.08 -12.13
C ILE A 153 -11.73 5.16 -10.89
N ILE A 154 -10.94 5.40 -9.84
CA ILE A 154 -10.90 4.54 -8.63
C ILE A 154 -11.82 5.07 -7.52
N SER A 155 -11.98 6.40 -7.44
CA SER A 155 -12.62 7.06 -6.28
C SER A 155 -13.98 7.70 -6.58
N GLY A 156 -14.31 7.92 -7.86
CA GLY A 156 -15.29 8.92 -8.27
C GLY A 156 -16.77 8.57 -8.07
N TRP A 157 -17.13 7.40 -7.57
CA TRP A 157 -18.54 6.97 -7.61
C TRP A 157 -19.26 6.81 -6.27
N LEU A 158 -18.58 6.82 -5.11
CA LEU A 158 -19.28 6.43 -3.88
C LEU A 158 -19.01 7.20 -2.58
N HIS A 159 -18.03 8.09 -2.52
CA HIS A 159 -17.64 8.71 -1.24
C HIS A 159 -17.65 10.23 -1.24
N SER A 160 -18.34 10.82 -0.27
CA SER A 160 -18.43 12.27 -0.07
C SER A 160 -17.25 12.87 0.71
N PHE A 161 -16.30 12.05 1.18
CA PHE A 161 -15.21 12.46 2.07
C PHE A 161 -13.81 12.31 1.43
N PRO A 162 -12.83 13.15 1.81
CA PRO A 162 -11.46 13.05 1.30
C PRO A 162 -10.78 11.71 1.63
N ARG A 163 -10.08 11.14 0.65
CA ARG A 163 -9.34 9.89 0.77
C ARG A 163 -7.83 10.13 0.81
N VAL A 164 -7.12 9.40 1.66
CA VAL A 164 -5.66 9.53 1.85
C VAL A 164 -4.89 9.33 0.55
N GLY A 165 -5.34 8.42 -0.31
CA GLY A 165 -4.73 8.11 -1.59
C GLY A 165 -4.91 9.17 -2.67
N VAL A 166 -5.68 10.23 -2.43
CA VAL A 166 -6.09 11.21 -3.46
C VAL A 166 -5.75 12.63 -3.00
N THR A 167 -5.21 13.46 -3.90
CA THR A 167 -4.93 14.89 -3.68
C THR A 167 -5.46 15.74 -4.83
N PRO A 168 -5.96 16.97 -4.66
CA PRO A 168 -6.06 17.74 -3.43
C PRO A 168 -7.29 17.38 -2.55
N PRO A 169 -7.18 17.58 -1.22
CA PRO A 169 -5.99 18.01 -0.48
C PRO A 169 -4.99 16.86 -0.26
N THR A 170 -3.69 17.16 -0.23
CA THR A 170 -2.66 16.17 0.15
C THR A 170 -2.78 15.85 1.64
N PHE A 171 -2.93 14.57 1.98
CA PHE A 171 -2.90 14.11 3.37
C PHE A 171 -1.47 13.80 3.82
N ILE A 172 -1.04 14.36 4.95
CA ILE A 172 0.29 14.13 5.53
C ILE A 172 0.17 13.60 6.95
N LEU A 173 0.87 12.51 7.23
CA LEU A 173 1.04 11.95 8.57
C LEU A 173 2.53 11.93 8.93
N LYS A 174 2.88 12.50 10.08
CA LYS A 174 4.27 12.50 10.58
C LYS A 174 4.77 11.07 10.72
N GLY A 175 5.93 10.77 10.14
CA GLY A 175 6.52 9.42 10.13
C GLY A 175 6.08 8.54 8.95
N MET A 176 5.19 9.04 8.08
CA MET A 176 4.83 8.40 6.82
C MET A 176 5.35 9.22 5.64
N ASP A 177 6.09 8.57 4.73
CA ASP A 177 6.51 9.19 3.49
C ASP A 177 5.30 9.32 2.56
N THR A 178 4.92 10.53 2.15
CA THR A 178 3.82 10.74 1.18
C THR A 178 4.40 11.12 -0.17
N ILE A 179 4.12 10.31 -1.19
CA ILE A 179 4.69 10.46 -2.53
C ILE A 179 3.55 10.62 -3.55
N LEU A 180 3.48 11.80 -4.16
CA LEU A 180 2.63 12.05 -5.32
C LEU A 180 3.21 11.37 -6.56
N VAL A 181 2.38 10.59 -7.22
CA VAL A 181 2.66 9.99 -8.52
C VAL A 181 1.87 10.71 -9.62
N ASN A 182 2.30 10.56 -10.87
CA ASN A 182 1.46 10.96 -11.99
C ASN A 182 0.46 9.82 -12.29
N ASP A 183 -0.82 10.15 -12.27
CA ASP A 183 -1.90 9.17 -12.12
C ASP A 183 -2.06 8.11 -13.23
N LEU A 184 -1.52 8.32 -14.44
CA LEU A 184 -1.50 7.29 -15.49
C LEU A 184 -0.80 5.99 -15.04
N ASP A 185 0.08 6.07 -14.02
CA ASP A 185 0.88 4.93 -13.57
C ASP A 185 0.32 4.17 -12.37
N LEU A 186 -0.64 4.75 -11.63
CA LEU A 186 -1.31 4.10 -10.50
C LEU A 186 -2.75 3.69 -10.81
N GLY A 187 -3.45 4.38 -11.71
CA GLY A 187 -4.84 4.10 -12.05
C GLY A 187 -5.01 2.86 -12.93
N ASP A 188 -4.05 2.64 -13.84
CA ASP A 188 -4.06 1.56 -14.82
C ASP A 188 -3.06 0.47 -14.45
N PHE A 189 -3.11 0.03 -13.18
CA PHE A 189 -2.70 -1.34 -12.86
C PHE A 189 -3.62 -2.26 -13.67
N SER A 190 -3.47 -2.39 -14.98
CA SER A 190 -4.19 -3.35 -15.80
C SER A 190 -3.42 -3.64 -17.08
N HIS A 191 -2.87 -2.67 -17.82
CA HIS A 191 -2.05 -2.93 -19.01
C HIS A 191 -1.10 -1.78 -19.40
N GLY A 192 0.20 -2.07 -19.61
CA GLY A 192 1.11 -1.23 -20.43
C GLY A 192 2.06 -0.24 -19.71
N TYR A 193 3.11 -0.77 -19.06
CA TYR A 193 4.00 -0.11 -18.10
C TYR A 193 5.35 0.44 -18.66
N VAL A 194 5.41 1.04 -19.85
CA VAL A 194 6.73 1.10 -20.53
C VAL A 194 7.64 2.29 -20.10
N GLY A 195 7.10 3.40 -19.59
CA GLY A 195 7.89 4.62 -19.30
C GLY A 195 7.95 5.04 -17.83
N SER A 196 6.85 5.58 -17.32
CA SER A 196 6.77 6.29 -16.04
C SER A 196 6.56 5.37 -14.82
N SER A 197 6.00 4.18 -15.05
CA SER A 197 5.97 3.13 -14.04
C SER A 197 7.35 2.61 -13.64
N ARG A 198 8.38 2.70 -14.52
CA ARG A 198 9.74 2.26 -14.18
C ARG A 198 10.31 3.04 -13.00
N THR A 199 10.04 4.34 -12.94
CA THR A 199 10.49 5.19 -11.83
C THR A 199 9.79 4.81 -10.53
N ILE A 200 8.49 4.48 -10.58
CA ILE A 200 7.74 4.01 -9.42
C ILE A 200 8.24 2.63 -8.97
N ILE A 201 8.38 1.68 -9.89
CA ILE A 201 8.90 0.33 -9.64
C ILE A 201 10.32 0.40 -9.08
N SER A 202 11.19 1.24 -9.63
CA SER A 202 12.54 1.47 -9.11
C SER A 202 12.49 2.04 -7.68
N ASN A 203 11.62 3.02 -7.44
CA ASN A 203 11.46 3.60 -6.10
C ASN A 203 10.93 2.59 -5.09
N MET A 204 9.95 1.76 -5.48
CA MET A 204 9.43 0.67 -4.67
C MET A 204 10.49 -0.40 -4.43
N PHE A 205 11.28 -0.75 -5.43
CA PHE A 205 12.39 -1.68 -5.30
C PHE A 205 13.43 -1.18 -4.28
N ASP A 206 13.83 0.09 -4.34
CA ASP A 206 14.74 0.68 -3.35
C ASP A 206 14.15 0.64 -1.93
N LEU A 207 12.84 0.88 -1.79
CA LEU A 207 12.14 0.75 -0.52
C LEU A 207 12.16 -0.69 0.02
N LEU A 208 11.82 -1.67 -0.81
CA LEU A 208 11.74 -3.08 -0.42
C LEU A 208 13.12 -3.65 -0.08
N LYS A 209 14.15 -3.20 -0.78
CA LYS A 209 15.54 -3.65 -0.63
C LYS A 209 16.24 -3.01 0.57
N SER A 210 16.19 -1.69 0.71
CA SER A 210 17.03 -0.96 1.68
C SER A 210 16.26 -0.04 2.62
N ASN A 211 14.95 0.14 2.44
CA ASN A 211 14.14 1.06 3.26
C ASN A 211 14.68 2.50 3.23
N THR A 212 15.27 2.88 2.08
CA THR A 212 15.96 4.14 1.87
C THR A 212 15.04 5.33 2.21
N PRO A 213 15.49 6.29 3.05
CA PRO A 213 14.70 7.47 3.38
C PRO A 213 14.45 8.32 2.12
N PRO A 214 13.32 9.07 2.06
CA PRO A 214 12.95 9.77 0.84
C PRO A 214 13.98 10.80 0.35
N GLU A 215 14.74 11.41 1.26
CA GLU A 215 15.81 12.37 0.97
C GLU A 215 16.95 11.75 0.13
N GLU A 216 17.16 10.44 0.26
CA GLU A 216 18.21 9.70 -0.44
C GLU A 216 17.70 8.97 -1.70
N ARG A 217 16.39 9.05 -2.00
CA ARG A 217 15.78 8.36 -3.15
C ARG A 217 15.83 9.23 -4.41
N HIS A 218 16.67 8.85 -5.37
CA HIS A 218 16.85 9.60 -6.62
C HIS A 218 15.59 9.71 -7.50
N ALA A 219 14.64 8.79 -7.36
CA ALA A 219 13.41 8.74 -8.14
C ALA A 219 12.35 9.79 -7.69
N ILE A 220 12.58 10.50 -6.58
CA ILE A 220 11.64 11.49 -6.04
C ILE A 220 12.30 12.84 -5.77
N GLU A 221 11.48 13.88 -5.70
CA GLU A 221 11.85 15.24 -5.33
C GLU A 221 10.92 15.77 -4.24
N SER A 222 11.43 16.68 -3.40
CA SER A 222 10.64 17.30 -2.34
C SER A 222 9.74 18.39 -2.91
N VAL A 223 8.51 18.46 -2.41
CA VAL A 223 7.50 19.45 -2.76
C VAL A 223 6.97 20.09 -1.48
N SER A 224 6.98 21.42 -1.44
CA SER A 224 6.47 22.21 -0.32
C SER A 224 5.25 23.02 -0.77
N VAL A 225 4.10 22.80 -0.13
CA VAL A 225 2.87 23.57 -0.35
C VAL A 225 2.41 24.13 1.00
N GLY A 226 2.57 25.45 1.16
CA GLY A 226 2.37 26.10 2.46
C GLY A 226 3.33 25.55 3.52
N ALA A 227 2.80 25.07 4.64
CA ALA A 227 3.58 24.44 5.71
C ALA A 227 3.75 22.92 5.55
N GLN A 228 3.21 22.32 4.49
CA GLN A 228 3.27 20.87 4.26
C GLN A 228 4.40 20.52 3.31
N ASN A 229 5.19 19.51 3.69
CA ASN A 229 6.24 18.94 2.85
C ASN A 229 5.86 17.50 2.49
N PHE A 230 5.95 17.16 1.21
CA PHE A 230 5.76 15.82 0.69
C PHE A 230 6.69 15.59 -0.49
N TRP A 231 6.59 14.44 -1.14
CA TRP A 231 7.48 14.08 -2.24
C TRP A 231 6.68 13.86 -3.51
N LYS A 232 7.35 13.97 -4.66
CA LYS A 232 6.77 13.66 -5.96
C LYS A 232 7.74 12.81 -6.76
N ILE A 233 7.23 11.86 -7.53
CA ILE A 233 8.03 11.13 -8.53
C ILE A 233 8.59 12.12 -9.56
N ARG A 234 9.90 12.03 -9.82
CA ARG A 234 10.55 12.82 -10.86
C ARG A 234 10.07 12.35 -12.23
N ASN A 235 9.78 13.32 -13.11
CA ASN A 235 9.46 13.06 -14.52
C ASN A 235 10.69 12.62 -15.30
#